data_AF-A0A7K4DDE3-F1
#
_entry.id   AF-A0A7K4DDE3-F1
#
_cell.length_a   1.000
_cell.length_b   1.000
_cell.length_c   1.000
_cell.angle_alpha   90.00
_cell.angle_beta   90.00
_cell.angle_gamma   90.00
#
_symmetry.space_group_name_H-M   'P 1'
#
loop_
_entity.id
_entity.type
_entity.pdbx_description
1 polymer ?
#
loop_
_entity_poly.entity_id
_entity_poly.type
_entity_poly.pdbx_seq_one_letter_code
_entity_poly.pdbx_strand_id
1 'polypeptide(L)'
;IVEDIEEILGIVPFIFTILRDRPDIFVLSTIADYKTSRPKSLDPKTAELVTIAAAAASEADSCLKVHIGAALKEGVSRDQILDTLLIAAMIGKTRILASSLRQFRDACGVE
;
A
#
# COMPACT_ATOMS: atom_id res chain seq x y z
N ILE A 1 0.14 8.68 19.28
CA ILE A 1 0.66 8.01 18.05
C ILE A 1 0.27 6.53 17.98
N VAL A 2 0.58 5.69 18.97
CA VAL A 2 0.19 4.27 18.86
C VAL A 2 -1.32 4.08 19.01
N GLU A 3 -1.96 4.82 19.92
CA GLU A 3 -3.42 4.87 20.03
C GLU A 3 -4.06 5.34 18.71
N ASP A 4 -3.54 6.42 18.11
CA ASP A 4 -4.01 6.92 16.81
C ASP A 4 -3.89 5.84 15.70
N ILE A 5 -2.78 5.08 15.70
CA ILE A 5 -2.56 3.99 14.74
C ILE A 5 -3.58 2.86 14.95
N GLU A 6 -3.83 2.47 16.19
CA GLU A 6 -4.82 1.45 16.51
C GLU A 6 -6.24 1.90 16.13
N GLU A 7 -6.57 3.16 16.38
CA GLU A 7 -7.83 3.76 15.95
C GLU A 7 -7.96 3.68 14.43
N ILE A 8 -6.89 3.92 13.68
CA ILE A 8 -6.96 4.01 12.23
C ILE A 8 -6.93 2.64 11.56
N LEU A 9 -5.99 1.78 11.96
CA LEU A 9 -5.77 0.48 11.35
C LEU A 9 -6.63 -0.63 11.99
N GLY A 10 -7.27 -0.35 13.12
CA GLY A 10 -7.99 -1.33 13.93
C GLY A 10 -7.07 -2.31 14.68
N ILE A 11 -5.76 -2.21 14.48
CA ILE A 11 -4.73 -3.00 15.15
C ILE A 11 -3.46 -2.15 15.30
N VAL A 12 -2.58 -2.54 16.22
CA VAL A 12 -1.18 -2.06 16.24
C VAL A 12 -0.30 -3.09 15.50
N PRO A 13 0.24 -2.77 14.31
CA PRO A 13 1.20 -3.63 13.63
C PRO A 13 2.41 -3.99 14.50
N PHE A 14 2.84 -5.26 14.47
CA PHE A 14 3.93 -5.75 15.32
C PHE A 14 5.25 -4.97 15.15
N ILE A 15 5.48 -4.40 13.96
CA ILE A 15 6.67 -3.58 13.66
C ILE A 15 6.80 -2.42 14.65
N PHE A 16 5.70 -1.80 15.06
CA PHE A 16 5.72 -0.71 16.04
C PHE A 16 6.04 -1.20 17.44
N THR A 17 5.67 -2.43 17.80
CA THR A 17 6.06 -3.04 19.08
C THR A 17 7.56 -3.27 19.16
N ILE A 18 8.18 -3.75 18.07
CA ILE A 18 9.63 -3.98 18.02
C ILE A 18 10.41 -2.66 17.93
N LEU A 19 9.95 -1.70 17.11
CA LEU A 19 10.65 -0.43 16.95
C LEU A 19 10.74 0.37 18.26
N ARG A 20 9.79 0.18 19.19
CA ARG A 20 9.83 0.81 20.53
C ARG A 20 11.09 0.51 21.33
N ASP A 21 11.79 -0.59 21.03
CA ASP A 21 13.10 -0.89 21.63
C ASP A 21 14.16 0.18 21.30
N ARG A 22 13.93 1.00 20.26
CA ARG A 22 14.73 2.14 19.83
C ARG A 22 13.85 3.40 19.74
N PRO A 23 13.53 4.04 20.89
CA PRO A 23 12.48 5.05 20.98
C PRO A 23 12.78 6.32 20.17
N ASP A 24 14.05 6.69 20.05
CA ASP A 24 14.53 7.82 19.24
C ASP A 24 14.19 7.64 17.75
N ILE A 25 14.39 6.44 17.22
CA ILE A 25 14.06 6.10 15.83
C ILE A 25 12.56 5.88 15.66
N PHE A 26 11.93 5.18 16.61
CA PHE A 26 10.51 4.86 16.57
C PHE A 26 9.63 6.10 16.45
N VAL A 27 9.85 7.09 17.33
CA VAL A 27 9.01 8.30 17.35
C VAL A 27 9.12 9.04 16.03
N LEU A 28 10.33 9.23 15.51
CA LEU A 28 10.55 9.97 14.26
C LEU A 28 9.95 9.24 13.05
N SER A 29 10.26 7.94 12.89
CA SER A 29 9.73 7.14 11.77
C SER A 29 8.21 7.10 11.81
N THR A 30 7.65 6.76 12.96
CA THR A 30 6.20 6.55 13.09
C THR A 30 5.41 7.82 12.82
N ILE A 31 5.89 8.98 13.25
CA ILE A 31 5.24 10.26 12.94
C ILE A 31 5.30 10.54 11.43
N ALA A 32 6.44 10.32 10.80
CA ALA A 32 6.59 10.52 9.35
C ALA A 32 5.68 9.57 8.55
N ASP A 33 5.68 8.28 8.89
CA ASP A 33 4.87 7.25 8.26
C ASP A 33 3.37 7.56 8.44
N TYR A 34 2.96 7.95 9.65
CA TYR A 34 1.60 8.36 9.95
C TYR A 34 1.12 9.55 9.11
N LYS A 35 1.95 10.60 9.00
CA LYS A 35 1.61 11.78 8.19
C LYS A 35 1.56 11.45 6.70
N THR A 36 2.40 10.51 6.25
CA THR A 36 2.46 10.08 4.85
C THR A 36 1.24 9.23 4.47
N SER A 37 0.80 8.33 5.36
CA SER A 37 -0.38 7.47 5.14
C SER A 37 -1.72 8.19 5.35
N ARG A 38 -1.71 9.38 5.97
CA ARG A 38 -2.87 10.26 6.16
C ARG A 38 -2.57 11.68 5.65
N PRO A 39 -2.36 11.83 4.33
CA PRO A 39 -2.08 13.14 3.75
C PRO A 39 -3.31 14.04 3.86
N LYS A 40 -3.09 15.32 4.16
CA LYS A 40 -4.19 16.31 4.27
C LYS A 40 -4.89 16.60 2.93
N SER A 41 -4.24 16.25 1.82
CA SER A 41 -4.71 16.55 0.47
C SER A 41 -5.59 15.46 -0.14
N LEU A 42 -5.73 14.30 0.50
CA LEU A 42 -6.61 13.21 0.08
C LEU A 42 -7.59 12.90 1.21
N ASP A 43 -8.82 12.56 0.86
CA ASP A 43 -9.75 12.00 1.84
C ASP A 43 -9.29 10.58 2.27
N PRO A 44 -9.69 10.12 3.46
CA PRO A 44 -9.24 8.83 3.99
C PRO A 44 -9.51 7.63 3.07
N LYS A 45 -10.65 7.61 2.36
CA LYS A 45 -10.99 6.51 1.43
C LYS A 45 -10.01 6.46 0.27
N THR A 46 -9.74 7.62 -0.34
CA THR A 46 -8.78 7.72 -1.45
C THR A 46 -7.37 7.35 -1.00
N ALA A 47 -6.93 7.81 0.18
CA ALA A 47 -5.61 7.47 0.71
C ALA A 47 -5.44 5.96 0.93
N GLU A 48 -6.46 5.27 1.45
CA GLU A 48 -6.43 3.82 1.63
C GLU A 48 -6.44 3.04 0.31
N LEU A 49 -7.23 3.47 -0.68
CA LEU A 49 -7.23 2.85 -2.01
C LEU A 49 -5.84 2.94 -2.68
N VAL A 50 -5.19 4.09 -2.60
CA VAL A 50 -3.80 4.27 -3.08
C VAL A 50 -2.84 3.34 -2.31
N THR A 51 -3.01 3.23 -1.00
CA THR A 51 -2.17 2.37 -0.15
C THR A 51 -2.36 0.89 -0.48
N ILE A 52 -3.60 0.43 -0.71
CA ILE A 52 -3.92 -0.92 -1.17
C ILE A 52 -3.25 -1.22 -2.51
N ALA A 53 -3.35 -0.30 -3.48
CA ALA A 53 -2.71 -0.47 -4.79
C ALA A 53 -1.18 -0.59 -4.66
N ALA A 54 -0.56 0.27 -3.85
CA ALA A 54 0.88 0.24 -3.60
C ALA A 54 1.32 -1.04 -2.87
N ALA A 55 0.57 -1.48 -1.86
CA ALA A 55 0.86 -2.71 -1.13
C ALA A 55 0.75 -3.95 -2.03
N ALA A 56 -0.30 -4.02 -2.85
CA ALA A 56 -0.48 -5.11 -3.81
C ALA A 56 0.63 -5.13 -4.88
N ALA A 57 0.99 -3.98 -5.44
CA ALA A 57 2.07 -3.86 -6.42
C ALA A 57 3.47 -4.15 -5.86
N SER A 58 3.62 -4.08 -4.54
CA SER A 58 4.89 -4.32 -3.83
C SER A 58 4.95 -5.70 -3.15
N GLU A 59 3.96 -6.57 -3.38
CA GLU A 59 3.88 -7.91 -2.76
C GLU A 59 3.95 -7.85 -1.21
N ALA A 60 3.39 -6.78 -0.62
CA ALA A 60 3.43 -6.52 0.81
C ALA A 60 2.18 -7.10 1.50
N ASP A 61 2.05 -8.42 1.54
CA ASP A 61 0.84 -9.13 1.98
C ASP A 61 0.32 -8.71 3.36
N SER A 62 1.23 -8.50 4.32
CA SER A 62 0.87 -8.04 5.66
C SER A 62 0.28 -6.64 5.64
N CYS A 63 0.89 -5.72 4.87
CA CYS A 63 0.39 -4.36 4.71
C CYS A 63 -0.94 -4.36 3.98
N LEU A 64 -1.07 -5.17 2.92
CA LEU A 64 -2.28 -5.29 2.14
C LEU A 64 -3.47 -5.72 3.02
N LYS A 65 -3.28 -6.73 3.87
CA LYS A 65 -4.33 -7.19 4.81
C LYS A 65 -4.77 -6.08 5.75
N VAL A 66 -3.82 -5.34 6.33
CA VAL A 66 -4.10 -4.27 7.30
C VAL A 66 -4.85 -3.11 6.63
N HIS A 67 -4.38 -2.68 5.46
CA HIS A 67 -4.98 -1.56 4.74
C HIS A 67 -6.33 -1.89 4.09
N ILE A 68 -6.59 -3.15 3.72
CA ILE A 68 -7.94 -3.61 3.37
C ILE A 68 -8.89 -3.42 4.57
N GLY A 69 -8.46 -3.79 5.78
CA GLY A 69 -9.25 -3.58 7.00
C GLY A 69 -9.54 -2.09 7.27
N ALA A 70 -8.52 -1.25 7.17
CA ALA A 70 -8.65 0.20 7.33
C ALA A 70 -9.59 0.82 6.27
N ALA A 71 -9.45 0.44 5.01
CA ALA A 71 -10.32 0.89 3.93
C ALA A 71 -11.80 0.55 4.18
N LEU A 72 -12.08 -0.70 4.61
CA LEU A 72 -13.43 -1.12 4.97
C LEU A 72 -13.99 -0.29 6.13
N LYS A 73 -13.16 0.04 7.13
CA LYS A 73 -13.55 0.91 8.26
C LYS A 73 -13.91 2.34 7.79
N GLU A 74 -13.19 2.86 6.81
CA GLU A 74 -13.48 4.15 6.17
C GLU A 74 -14.73 4.09 5.26
N GLY A 75 -15.34 2.92 5.07
CA GLY A 75 -16.54 2.74 4.25
C GLY A 75 -16.25 2.62 2.75
N VAL A 76 -15.05 2.14 2.40
CA VAL A 76 -14.74 1.68 1.04
C VAL A 76 -15.46 0.37 0.79
N SER A 77 -16.12 0.23 -0.37
CA SER A 77 -16.85 -0.99 -0.71
C SER A 77 -15.91 -2.12 -1.15
N ARG A 78 -16.39 -3.36 -1.03
CA ARG A 78 -15.70 -4.55 -1.56
C ARG A 78 -15.34 -4.39 -3.04
N ASP A 79 -16.24 -3.79 -3.83
CA ASP A 79 -16.03 -3.63 -5.27
C ASP A 79 -14.96 -2.57 -5.56
N GLN A 80 -14.90 -1.47 -4.82
CA GLN A 80 -13.81 -0.49 -4.94
C GLN A 80 -12.44 -1.12 -4.61
N ILE A 81 -12.38 -1.98 -3.59
CA ILE A 81 -11.17 -2.72 -3.24
C ILE A 81 -10.79 -3.68 -4.36
N LEU A 82 -11.75 -4.45 -4.89
CA LEU A 82 -11.53 -5.37 -5.99
C LEU A 82 -11.00 -4.65 -7.24
N ASP A 83 -11.63 -3.55 -7.65
CA ASP A 83 -11.20 -2.75 -8.79
C ASP A 83 -9.77 -2.23 -8.61
N THR A 84 -9.43 -1.80 -7.40
CA THR A 84 -8.07 -1.33 -7.06
C THR A 84 -7.03 -2.43 -7.20
N LEU A 85 -7.34 -3.65 -6.71
CA LEU A 85 -6.47 -4.81 -6.85
C LEU A 85 -6.29 -5.21 -8.32
N LEU A 86 -7.37 -5.17 -9.11
CA LEU A 86 -7.32 -5.45 -10.55
C LEU A 86 -6.47 -4.43 -11.30
N ILE A 87 -6.55 -3.15 -10.93
CA ILE A 87 -5.67 -2.10 -11.47
C ILE A 87 -4.21 -2.40 -11.13
N ALA A 88 -3.89 -2.72 -9.87
CA ALA A 88 -2.53 -3.07 -9.47
C ALA A 88 -1.99 -4.30 -10.25
N ALA A 89 -2.81 -5.35 -10.39
CA ALA A 89 -2.47 -6.54 -11.17
C ALA A 89 -2.26 -6.24 -12.66
N MET A 90 -3.08 -5.35 -13.25
CA MET A 90 -2.90 -4.89 -14.62
C MET A 90 -1.53 -4.23 -14.81
N ILE A 91 -1.10 -3.36 -13.89
CA ILE A 91 0.22 -2.72 -13.93
C ILE A 91 1.35 -3.76 -13.82
N GLY A 92 1.21 -4.75 -12.93
CA GLY A 92 2.16 -5.87 -12.83
C GLY A 92 2.28 -6.66 -14.13
N LYS A 93 1.16 -6.99 -14.77
CA LYS A 93 1.12 -7.68 -16.07
C LYS A 93 1.80 -6.86 -17.17
N THR A 94 1.48 -5.56 -17.27
CA THR A 94 2.06 -4.72 -18.33
C THR A 94 3.55 -4.48 -18.14
N ARG A 95 4.04 -4.44 -16.90
CA ARG A 95 5.49 -4.41 -16.60
C ARG A 95 6.22 -5.61 -17.21
N ILE A 96 5.68 -6.81 -17.02
CA ILE A 96 6.26 -8.05 -17.58
C ILE A 96 6.23 -7.99 -19.11
N LEU A 97 5.06 -7.71 -19.69
CA LEU A 97 4.91 -7.63 -21.15
C LEU A 97 5.85 -6.59 -21.77
N ALA A 98 5.91 -5.39 -21.20
CA ALA A 98 6.75 -4.31 -21.73
C ALA A 98 8.25 -4.64 -21.69
N SER A 99 8.71 -5.35 -20.65
CA SER A 99 10.10 -5.79 -20.57
C SER A 99 10.40 -6.91 -21.56
N SER A 100 9.57 -7.97 -21.57
CA SER A 100 9.78 -9.14 -22.41
C SER A 100 9.64 -8.84 -23.90
N LEU A 101 8.62 -8.08 -24.28
CA LEU A 101 8.38 -7.73 -25.69
C LEU A 101 9.44 -6.79 -26.25
N ARG A 102 10.04 -5.93 -25.42
CA ARG A 102 11.18 -5.10 -25.84
C ARG A 102 12.38 -5.96 -26.19
N GLN A 103 12.73 -6.93 -25.34
CA GLN A 103 13.82 -7.86 -25.63
C GLN A 103 13.53 -8.73 -26.85
N PHE A 104 12.30 -9.24 -26.97
CA PHE A 104 11.88 -9.99 -28.16
C PHE A 104 12.03 -9.17 -29.43
N ARG A 105 11.56 -7.91 -29.39
CA ARG A 105 11.66 -7.00 -30.53
C ARG A 105 13.11 -6.76 -30.94
N ASP A 106 13.96 -6.46 -29.96
CA ASP A 106 15.38 -6.17 -30.19
C ASP A 106 16.15 -7.42 -30.70
N ALA A 107 15.74 -8.63 -30.28
CA ALA A 107 16.35 -9.89 -30.72
C ALA A 107 15.86 -10.37 -32.11
N CYS A 108 14.60 -10.12 -32.44
CA CYS A 108 13.98 -10.61 -33.68
C CYS A 108 13.93 -9.57 -34.81
N GLY A 109 14.30 -8.31 -34.55
CA GLY A 109 14.36 -7.26 -35.59
C GLY A 109 13.00 -6.87 -36.15
N VAL A 110 11.92 -7.07 -35.39
CA VAL A 110 10.58 -6.58 -35.75
C VAL A 110 10.55 -5.07 -35.43
N GLU A 111 10.45 -4.21 -36.45
CA GLU A 111 10.22 -2.77 -36.26
C GLU A 111 8.91 -2.49 -35.51
#